data_AF-A0A965DQ65-F1
#
_entry.id   AF-A0A965DQ65-F1
#
_cell.length_a   1.000
_cell.length_b   1.000
_cell.length_c   1.000
_cell.angle_alpha   90.00
_cell.angle_beta   90.00
_cell.angle_gamma   90.00
#
_symmetry.space_group_name_H-M   'P 1'
#
loop_
_entity.id
_entity.type
_entity.pdbx_description
1 polymer ?
#
loop_
_entity_poly.entity_id
_entity_poly.type
_entity_poly.pdbx_seq_one_letter_code
_entity_poly.pdbx_strand_id
1 'polypeptide(L)'
;MRTFFFLLAFSCLGSLKAQGNLQFNQALVLESSAQTCTACWTVPAGKVWKVEQFSSNSDQPLLFYVNNKQLAYMNGYAYSTNSTSYYGARWGVNFPFWLPANATMGFGGMESSKNISFFVLEFNIVP
;
A
#
# COMPACT_ATOMS: atom_id res chain seq x y z
N MET A 1 -36.05 -17.75 -36.56
CA MET A 1 -35.62 -18.37 -35.29
C MET A 1 -34.14 -18.18 -35.00
N ARG A 2 -33.22 -18.47 -35.94
CA ARG A 2 -31.76 -18.26 -35.75
C ARG A 2 -31.36 -16.84 -35.35
N THR A 3 -31.96 -15.83 -35.97
CA THR A 3 -31.67 -14.41 -35.69
C THR A 3 -32.14 -13.95 -34.30
N PHE A 4 -33.19 -14.59 -33.77
CA PHE A 4 -33.75 -14.25 -32.45
C PHE A 4 -32.82 -14.71 -31.31
N PHE A 5 -32.27 -15.92 -31.42
CA PHE A 5 -31.26 -16.42 -30.47
C PHE A 5 -29.98 -15.58 -30.49
N PHE A 6 -29.59 -15.03 -31.65
CA PHE A 6 -28.43 -14.16 -31.79
C PHE A 6 -28.59 -12.82 -31.05
N LEU A 7 -29.78 -12.22 -31.14
CA LEU A 7 -30.10 -10.96 -30.44
C LEU A 7 -30.21 -11.17 -28.92
N LEU A 8 -30.77 -12.31 -28.49
CA LEU A 8 -30.88 -12.66 -27.06
C LEU A 8 -29.51 -12.88 -26.41
N ALA A 9 -28.56 -13.49 -27.14
CA ALA A 9 -27.19 -13.67 -26.67
C ALA A 9 -26.46 -12.33 -26.47
N PHE A 10 -26.68 -11.34 -27.35
CA PHE A 10 -26.08 -10.00 -27.23
C PHE A 10 -26.65 -9.18 -26.07
N SER A 11 -27.94 -9.33 -25.75
CA SER A 11 -28.53 -8.63 -24.60
C SER A 11 -27.98 -9.08 -23.24
N CYS A 12 -27.46 -10.30 -23.13
CA CYS A 12 -26.84 -10.83 -21.91
C CYS A 12 -25.39 -10.40 -21.70
N LEU A 13 -24.73 -9.82 -22.72
CA LEU A 13 -23.34 -9.35 -22.61
C LEU A 13 -23.25 -7.96 -21.94
N GLY A 14 -24.31 -7.14 -22.01
CA GLY A 14 -24.36 -5.82 -21.37
C GLY A 14 -24.53 -5.87 -19.84
N SER A 15 -24.92 -7.02 -19.31
CA SER A 15 -25.05 -7.29 -17.87
C SER A 15 -23.82 -7.98 -17.27
N LEU A 16 -22.76 -8.18 -18.05
CA LEU A 16 -21.43 -8.47 -17.52
C LEU A 16 -20.89 -7.20 -16.87
N LYS A 17 -21.34 -6.92 -15.64
CA LYS A 17 -20.62 -6.07 -14.69
C LYS A 17 -19.23 -6.66 -14.54
N ALA A 18 -18.27 -6.19 -15.33
CA ALA A 18 -16.87 -6.48 -15.09
C ALA A 18 -16.60 -6.15 -13.63
N GLN A 19 -15.97 -7.08 -12.90
CA GLN A 19 -15.51 -6.85 -11.52
C GLN A 19 -14.89 -5.46 -11.43
N GLY A 20 -15.28 -4.69 -10.41
CA GLY A 20 -14.94 -3.27 -10.29
C GLY A 20 -13.48 -3.00 -10.63
N ASN A 21 -13.27 -2.34 -11.76
CA ASN A 21 -11.92 -2.09 -12.25
C ASN A 21 -11.29 -0.98 -11.41
N LEU A 22 -10.04 -1.20 -11.03
CA LEU A 22 -9.22 -0.15 -10.47
C LEU A 22 -8.79 0.79 -11.60
N GLN A 23 -9.27 2.02 -11.57
CA GLN A 23 -8.80 3.06 -12.48
C GLN A 23 -7.70 3.86 -11.78
N PHE A 24 -6.50 3.91 -12.37
CA PHE A 24 -5.42 4.76 -11.85
C PHE A 24 -5.93 6.19 -11.62
N ASN A 25 -5.64 6.74 -10.44
CA ASN A 25 -5.97 8.10 -10.08
C ASN A 25 -4.73 9.00 -10.14
N GLN A 26 -3.73 8.69 -9.32
CA GLN A 26 -2.52 9.51 -9.17
C GLN A 26 -1.41 8.73 -8.49
N ALA A 27 -0.19 9.23 -8.60
CA ALA A 27 0.93 8.84 -7.75
C ALA A 27 1.04 9.82 -6.57
N LEU A 28 1.34 9.29 -5.39
CA LEU A 28 1.47 10.05 -4.14
C LEU A 28 2.85 9.80 -3.52
N VAL A 29 3.41 10.84 -2.91
CA VAL A 29 4.55 10.73 -2.00
C VAL A 29 4.06 11.12 -0.61
N LEU A 30 4.09 10.17 0.32
CA LEU A 30 3.62 10.35 1.69
C LEU A 30 4.81 10.51 2.61
N GLU A 31 4.99 11.71 3.17
CA GLU A 31 6.22 12.08 3.89
C GLU A 31 5.97 12.39 5.36
N SER A 32 6.95 12.11 6.20
CA SER A 32 6.92 12.47 7.63
C SER A 32 8.33 12.64 8.20
N SER A 33 8.43 13.54 9.19
CA SER A 33 9.60 13.72 10.05
C SER A 33 9.31 13.37 11.52
N ALA A 34 8.14 12.79 11.81
CA ALA A 34 7.78 12.37 13.16
C ALA A 34 8.55 11.09 13.55
N GLN A 35 8.95 10.94 14.82
CA GLN A 35 9.65 9.73 15.23
C GLN A 35 8.76 8.48 15.22
N THR A 36 7.49 8.65 15.62
CA THR A 36 6.48 7.59 15.63
C THR A 36 5.13 8.16 15.29
N CYS A 37 4.42 7.45 14.42
CA CYS A 37 3.06 7.77 14.05
C CYS A 37 2.41 6.50 13.46
N THR A 38 1.56 5.84 14.23
CA THR A 38 1.04 4.49 13.91
C THR A 38 -0.13 4.49 12.91
N ALA A 39 -0.69 5.66 12.62
CA ALA A 39 -1.77 5.89 11.65
C ALA A 39 -1.63 7.30 11.02
N CYS A 40 -0.55 7.52 10.27
CA CYS A 40 -0.26 8.83 9.66
C CYS A 40 -1.10 9.11 8.43
N TRP A 41 -1.39 8.05 7.69
CA TRP A 41 -2.07 8.15 6.41
C TRP A 41 -3.22 7.18 6.35
N THR A 42 -4.32 7.61 5.76
CA THR A 42 -5.55 6.85 5.61
C THR A 42 -5.92 6.80 4.14
N VAL A 43 -6.19 5.61 3.62
CA VAL A 43 -6.71 5.45 2.25
C VAL A 43 -8.10 6.07 2.19
N PRO A 44 -8.37 7.05 1.31
CA PRO A 44 -9.69 7.68 1.23
C PRO A 44 -10.80 6.68 0.86
N ALA A 45 -12.04 6.99 1.25
CA ALA A 45 -13.20 6.20 0.84
C ALA A 45 -13.32 6.14 -0.69
N GLY A 46 -13.68 4.97 -1.22
CA GLY A 46 -13.77 4.75 -2.67
C GLY A 46 -12.42 4.67 -3.39
N LYS A 47 -11.30 4.66 -2.65
CA LYS A 47 -9.95 4.49 -3.20
C LYS A 47 -9.30 3.21 -2.73
N VAL A 48 -8.27 2.79 -3.46
CA VAL A 48 -7.32 1.75 -3.07
C VAL A 48 -5.92 2.27 -3.29
N TRP A 49 -5.01 1.97 -2.39
CA TRP A 49 -3.59 2.29 -2.55
C TRP A 49 -2.78 1.04 -2.85
N LYS A 50 -1.85 1.15 -3.80
CA LYS A 50 -0.72 0.24 -3.97
C LYS A 50 0.52 0.96 -3.48
N VAL A 51 1.10 0.50 -2.38
CA VAL A 51 2.33 1.07 -1.84
C VAL A 51 3.50 0.36 -2.51
N GLU A 52 4.27 1.09 -3.31
CA GLU A 52 5.33 0.50 -4.16
C GLU A 52 6.64 0.31 -3.41
N GLN A 53 7.00 1.24 -2.53
CA GLN A 53 8.23 1.23 -1.76
C GLN A 53 8.23 2.36 -0.73
N PHE A 54 9.27 2.39 0.11
CA PHE A 54 9.57 3.49 1.02
C PHE A 54 11.07 3.84 0.96
N SER A 55 11.41 5.02 1.45
CA SER A 55 12.79 5.44 1.69
C SER A 55 12.88 6.17 3.02
N SER A 56 13.97 5.97 3.76
CA SER A 56 14.26 6.68 5.00
C SER A 56 15.76 6.82 5.18
N ASN A 57 16.18 7.91 5.85
CA ASN A 57 17.56 8.13 6.28
C ASN A 57 17.79 7.75 7.76
N SER A 58 16.87 6.99 8.36
CA SER A 58 17.04 6.36 9.68
C SER A 58 18.10 5.27 9.61
N ASP A 59 18.99 5.25 10.60
CA ASP A 59 20.04 4.24 10.76
C ASP A 59 19.52 3.03 11.55
N GLN A 60 18.35 3.16 12.19
CA GLN A 60 17.65 2.08 12.91
C GLN A 60 16.51 1.45 12.08
N PRO A 61 16.24 0.14 12.27
CA PRO A 61 15.04 -0.51 11.74
C PRO A 61 13.76 0.18 12.24
N LEU A 62 12.84 0.46 11.33
CA LEU A 62 11.56 1.09 11.64
C LEU A 62 10.48 0.04 11.82
N LEU A 63 9.49 0.33 12.66
CA LEU A 63 8.29 -0.49 12.82
C LEU A 63 7.25 -0.07 11.79
N PHE A 64 6.56 -1.03 11.16
CA PHE A 64 5.47 -0.76 10.22
C PHE A 64 4.12 -1.09 10.84
N TYR A 65 3.18 -0.14 10.72
CA TYR A 65 1.83 -0.26 11.26
C TYR A 65 0.79 -0.19 10.16
N VAL A 66 -0.23 -1.05 10.24
CA VAL A 66 -1.47 -0.93 9.47
C VAL A 66 -2.64 -1.05 10.43
N ASN A 67 -3.62 -0.16 10.35
CA ASN A 67 -4.78 -0.12 11.25
C ASN A 67 -4.36 -0.14 12.74
N ASN A 68 -3.31 0.62 13.09
CA ASN A 68 -2.69 0.67 14.42
C ASN A 68 -2.12 -0.67 14.94
N LYS A 69 -1.88 -1.65 14.08
CA LYS A 69 -1.24 -2.93 14.43
C LYS A 69 0.15 -3.01 13.82
N GLN A 70 1.15 -3.34 14.63
CA GLN A 70 2.50 -3.60 14.14
C GLN A 70 2.49 -4.90 13.34
N LEU A 71 2.91 -4.83 12.08
CA LEU A 71 2.91 -5.99 11.19
C LEU A 71 4.33 -6.48 10.85
N ALA A 72 5.28 -5.56 10.76
CA ALA A 72 6.61 -5.86 10.22
C ALA A 72 7.62 -4.77 10.62
N TYR A 73 8.88 -5.00 10.25
CA TYR A 73 9.96 -4.04 10.25
C TYR A 73 10.23 -3.53 8.82
N MET A 74 10.63 -2.27 8.73
CA MET A 74 11.10 -1.60 7.53
C MET A 74 12.59 -1.30 7.72
N ASN A 75 13.43 -1.74 6.79
CA ASN A 75 14.86 -1.54 6.88
C ASN A 75 15.33 -0.46 5.89
N GLY A 76 15.92 0.62 6.40
CA GLY A 76 16.58 1.63 5.57
C GLY A 76 17.88 1.08 4.97
N TYR A 77 18.36 1.70 3.88
CA TYR A 77 19.60 1.27 3.19
C TYR A 77 20.88 1.35 4.07
N ALA A 78 20.82 1.94 5.27
CA ALA A 78 21.97 2.23 6.13
C ALA A 78 22.27 1.17 7.21
N TYR A 79 21.64 -0.01 7.20
CA TYR A 79 21.89 -1.01 8.25
C TYR A 79 23.11 -1.92 7.95
N SER A 80 24.10 -1.83 8.82
CA SER A 80 25.34 -2.61 8.86
C SER A 80 25.12 -4.13 8.92
N THR A 81 25.89 -4.85 8.11
CA THR A 81 25.84 -6.30 7.83
C THR A 81 26.30 -7.23 8.98
N ASN A 82 26.39 -6.76 10.22
CA ASN A 82 26.99 -7.54 11.31
C ASN A 82 26.01 -8.39 12.15
N SER A 83 24.74 -8.50 11.74
CA SER A 83 23.81 -9.52 12.26
C SER A 83 22.78 -9.90 11.19
N THR A 84 23.23 -10.68 10.21
CA THR A 84 22.51 -11.00 8.96
C THR A 84 21.50 -12.15 9.08
N SER A 85 21.35 -12.80 10.24
CA SER A 85 20.70 -14.11 10.30
C SER A 85 19.30 -14.19 10.92
N TYR A 86 18.72 -13.13 11.47
CA TYR A 86 17.38 -13.22 12.09
C TYR A 86 16.29 -12.29 11.53
N TYR A 87 16.66 -11.15 10.93
CA TYR A 87 15.68 -10.11 10.56
C TYR A 87 15.29 -10.09 9.08
N GLY A 88 16.18 -10.47 8.16
CA GLY A 88 15.97 -10.33 6.71
C GLY A 88 14.97 -11.30 6.07
N ALA A 89 14.52 -12.35 6.76
CA ALA A 89 13.74 -13.43 6.13
C ALA A 89 12.35 -13.71 6.75
N ARG A 90 11.96 -13.05 7.85
CA ARG A 90 10.70 -13.37 8.54
C ARG A 90 9.78 -12.19 8.86
N TRP A 91 10.30 -10.96 8.90
CA TRP A 91 9.55 -9.80 9.42
C TRP A 91 9.71 -8.52 8.61
N GLY A 92 10.23 -8.58 7.39
CA GLY A 92 10.34 -7.41 6.51
C GLY A 92 9.01 -7.08 5.82
N VAL A 93 8.71 -5.79 5.64
CA VAL A 93 7.62 -5.39 4.74
C VAL A 93 7.99 -5.77 3.31
N ASN A 94 7.20 -6.66 2.71
CA ASN A 94 7.35 -7.00 1.30
C ASN A 94 6.55 -5.99 0.48
N PHE A 95 7.26 -5.16 -0.28
CA PHE A 95 6.66 -4.28 -1.26
C PHE A 95 6.62 -4.96 -2.65
N PRO A 96 5.64 -4.64 -3.50
CA PRO A 96 4.50 -3.78 -3.22
C PRO A 96 3.41 -4.48 -2.40
N PHE A 97 2.58 -3.71 -1.69
CA PHE A 97 1.36 -4.22 -1.05
C PHE A 97 0.17 -3.29 -1.28
N TRP A 98 -1.03 -3.81 -1.06
CA TRP A 98 -2.28 -3.10 -1.30
C TRP A 98 -3.00 -2.77 0.00
N LEU A 99 -3.53 -1.55 0.10
CA LEU A 99 -4.35 -1.11 1.23
C LEU A 99 -5.77 -0.78 0.74
N PRO A 100 -6.81 -1.37 1.34
CA PRO A 100 -8.18 -1.07 0.98
C PRO A 100 -8.62 0.31 1.50
N ALA A 101 -9.76 0.79 1.00
CA ALA A 101 -10.39 2.01 1.49
C ALA A 101 -10.49 2.02 3.03
N ASN A 102 -10.23 3.18 3.64
CA ASN A 102 -10.22 3.43 5.09
C ASN A 102 -9.14 2.69 5.89
N ALA A 103 -8.27 1.90 5.27
CA ALA A 103 -7.10 1.38 5.97
C ALA A 103 -6.16 2.52 6.33
N THR A 104 -5.57 2.45 7.53
CA THR A 104 -4.51 3.37 7.93
C THR A 104 -3.15 2.70 7.84
N MET A 105 -2.11 3.48 7.54
CA MET A 105 -0.73 3.04 7.62
C MET A 105 0.13 4.07 8.35
N GLY A 106 1.20 3.58 8.95
CA GLY A 106 2.12 4.38 9.72
C GLY A 106 3.41 3.66 10.01
N PHE A 107 4.24 4.29 10.84
CA PHE A 107 5.57 3.82 11.18
C PHE A 107 5.93 4.19 12.63
N GLY A 108 6.99 3.59 13.15
CA GLY A 108 7.50 3.90 14.49
C GLY A 108 8.98 3.63 14.63
N GLY A 109 9.59 4.24 15.65
CA GLY A 109 10.99 4.01 15.99
C GLY A 109 11.98 4.77 15.10
N MET A 110 11.53 5.81 14.39
CA MET A 110 12.43 6.68 13.63
C MET A 110 13.22 7.59 14.56
N GLU A 111 14.52 7.70 14.29
CA GLU A 111 15.41 8.57 15.07
C GLU A 111 15.03 10.05 14.93
N SER A 112 15.46 10.87 15.89
CA SER A 112 15.24 12.31 15.83
C SER A 112 15.91 12.92 14.60
N SER A 113 15.27 13.92 13.99
CA SER A 113 15.78 14.65 12.81
C SER A 113 16.01 13.77 11.56
N LYS A 114 15.28 12.65 11.46
CA LYS A 114 15.22 11.81 10.26
C LYS A 114 13.88 11.99 9.54
N ASN A 115 13.84 11.51 8.30
CA ASN A 115 12.69 11.59 7.41
C ASN A 115 12.37 10.21 6.84
N ILE A 116 11.10 10.04 6.48
CA ILE A 116 10.60 8.88 5.76
C ILE A 116 9.61 9.33 4.68
N SER A 117 9.69 8.68 3.51
CA SER A 117 8.75 8.87 2.41
C SER A 117 8.26 7.52 1.89
N PHE A 118 6.96 7.38 1.67
CA PHE A 118 6.35 6.24 0.97
C PHE A 118 5.88 6.64 -0.42
N PHE A 119 6.07 5.77 -1.39
CA PHE A 119 5.68 5.98 -2.78
C PHE A 119 4.46 5.11 -3.09
N VAL A 120 3.35 5.76 -3.45
CA VAL A 120 2.04 5.12 -3.53
C VAL A 120 1.39 5.41 -4.88
N LEU A 121 0.74 4.40 -5.46
CA LEU A 121 -0.19 4.57 -6.56
C LEU A 121 -1.62 4.48 -6.00
N GLU A 122 -2.41 5.52 -6.21
CA GLU A 122 -3.81 5.55 -5.82
C GLU A 122 -4.71 5.19 -7.00
N PHE A 123 -5.75 4.40 -6.74
CA PHE A 123 -6.75 3.97 -7.70
C PHE A 123 -8.16 4.33 -7.22
N ASN A 124 -9.03 4.68 -8.15
CA ASN A 124 -10.47 4.73 -7.96
C ASN A 124 -11.07 3.32 -8.00
N ILE A 125 -12.00 3.03 -7.09
CA ILE A 125 -12.87 1.84 -7.20
C ILE A 125 -14.05 2.21 -8.11
N VAL A 126 -14.15 1.61 -9.30
CA VAL A 126 -15.27 1.83 -10.23
C VAL A 126 -16.29 0.68 -10.10
N PRO A 127 -17.61 0.95 -9.98
CA PRO A 127 -18.67 -0.07 -9.85
C PRO A 127 -19.04 -0.87 -11.11
#